data_AF-A0A3A0A557-F1
#
_entry.id   AF-A0A3A0A557-F1
#
_cell.length_a   1.000
_cell.length_b   1.000
_cell.length_c   1.000
_cell.angle_alpha   90.00
_cell.angle_beta   90.00
_cell.angle_gamma   90.00
#
_symmetry.space_group_name_H-M   'P 1'
#
loop_
_entity.id
_entity.type
_entity.pdbx_description
1 polymer ?
#
loop_
_entity_poly.entity_id
_entity_poly.type
_entity_poly.pdbx_seq_one_letter_code
_entity_poly.pdbx_strand_id
1 'polypeptide(L)'
;AIVQGAGGPKAMIAGHRVSVMDVVIWHEKLRLSVDEILDRIPTISHADIYAALAYYWDNREAVEQRIATDDAFVEEMRRNSPTLEEHVKSRRAGAHSIPA
;
A
#
# COMPACT_ATOMS: atom_id res chain seq x y z
N ALA A 1 11.43 15.49 1.71
CA ALA A 1 10.34 16.49 1.49
C ALA A 1 9.08 15.75 1.03
N ILE A 2 7.87 16.21 1.39
CA ILE A 2 6.62 15.53 0.99
C ILE A 2 6.03 16.21 -0.26
N VAL A 3 5.70 15.42 -1.27
CA VAL A 3 5.04 15.88 -2.49
C VAL A 3 3.59 15.41 -2.51
N GLN A 4 2.67 16.36 -2.71
CA GLN A 4 1.26 16.11 -2.99
C GLN A 4 1.05 16.22 -4.50
N GLY A 5 0.42 15.23 -5.13
CA GLY A 5 0.08 15.37 -6.54
C GLY A 5 -1.20 16.21 -6.73
N ALA A 6 -1.26 16.93 -7.84
CA ALA A 6 -2.24 18.00 -8.12
C ALA A 6 -3.70 17.54 -8.37
N GLY A 7 -4.11 16.36 -7.91
CA GLY A 7 -5.45 15.82 -8.19
C GLY A 7 -5.87 14.64 -7.31
N GLY A 8 -5.35 14.53 -6.08
CA GLY A 8 -5.69 13.44 -5.15
C GLY A 8 -4.91 12.12 -5.22
N PRO A 9 -3.60 12.08 -5.53
CA PRO A 9 -2.76 10.92 -5.24
C PRO A 9 -2.18 10.96 -3.81
N LYS A 10 -2.08 9.77 -3.21
CA LYS A 10 -1.44 9.43 -1.93
C LYS A 10 -0.17 10.27 -1.72
N ALA A 11 -0.06 11.02 -0.62
CA ALA A 11 1.12 11.84 -0.33
C ALA A 11 2.40 10.98 -0.31
N MET A 12 3.46 11.42 -0.98
CA MET A 12 4.69 10.64 -1.16
C MET A 12 5.94 11.37 -0.66
N ILE A 13 6.93 10.59 -0.25
CA ILE A 13 8.28 11.09 -0.03
C ILE A 13 8.88 11.45 -1.40
N ALA A 14 9.32 12.70 -1.57
CA ALA A 14 9.89 13.20 -2.81
C ALA A 14 11.05 12.32 -3.28
N GLY A 15 11.06 11.95 -4.56
CA GLY A 15 12.09 11.09 -5.14
C GLY A 15 11.93 9.59 -4.83
N HIS A 16 10.91 9.20 -4.07
CA HIS A 16 10.70 7.82 -3.64
C HIS A 16 9.32 7.31 -4.02
N ARG A 17 9.21 5.99 -4.19
CA ARG A 17 7.91 5.29 -4.31
C ARG A 17 7.38 4.86 -2.94
N VAL A 18 7.71 5.62 -1.91
CA VAL A 18 7.28 5.40 -0.53
C VAL A 18 6.29 6.49 -0.18
N SER A 19 5.09 6.09 0.23
CA SER A 19 4.07 7.03 0.64
C SER A 19 4.09 7.31 2.14
N VAL A 20 3.44 8.40 2.54
CA VAL A 20 3.19 8.69 3.96
C VAL A 20 2.43 7.56 4.64
N MET A 21 1.45 6.95 3.96
CA MET A 21 0.66 5.86 4.58
C MET A 21 1.50 4.63 4.85
N ASP A 22 2.49 4.32 3.99
CA ASP A 22 3.38 3.17 4.20
C ASP A 22 4.19 3.38 5.48
N VAL A 23 4.76 4.57 5.67
CA VAL A 23 5.49 4.95 6.90
C VAL A 23 4.58 4.87 8.13
N VAL A 24 3.35 5.38 8.05
CA VAL A 24 2.38 5.32 9.16
C VAL A 24 2.01 3.88 9.50
N ILE A 25 1.77 3.02 8.50
CA ILE A 25 1.47 1.61 8.73
C ILE A 25 2.63 0.93 9.44
N TRP A 26 3.87 1.14 8.96
CA TRP A 26 5.05 0.53 9.57
C TRP A 26 5.30 1.02 11.00
N HIS A 27 5.27 2.33 11.24
CA HIS A 27 5.62 2.93 12.52
C HIS A 27 4.47 2.86 13.55
N GLU A 28 3.26 3.26 13.16
CA GLU A 28 2.14 3.35 14.10
C GLU A 28 1.36 2.05 14.24
N LYS A 29 1.13 1.32 13.14
CA LYS A 29 0.30 0.10 13.19
C LYS A 29 1.13 -1.15 13.48
N LEU A 30 2.32 -1.27 12.86
CA LEU A 30 3.21 -2.42 13.05
C LEU A 30 4.28 -2.22 14.13
N ARG A 31 4.38 -1.02 14.72
CA ARG A 31 5.35 -0.69 15.80
C ARG A 31 6.81 -0.95 15.43
N LEU A 32 7.13 -0.84 14.13
CA LEU A 32 8.52 -0.88 13.68
C LEU A 32 9.22 0.43 14.06
N SER A 33 10.42 0.31 14.59
CA SER A 33 11.31 1.46 14.83
C SER A 33 11.76 2.08 13.50
N VAL A 34 12.21 3.33 13.55
CA VAL A 34 12.72 4.04 12.37
C VAL A 34 13.93 3.30 11.76
N ASP A 35 14.80 2.73 12.59
CA ASP A 35 15.96 1.97 12.12
C ASP A 35 15.53 0.68 11.41
N GLU A 36 14.54 -0.05 11.94
CA GLU A 36 13.98 -1.23 11.26
C GLU A 36 13.29 -0.90 9.93
N ILE A 37 12.70 0.29 9.81
CA ILE A 37 12.11 0.76 8.55
C ILE A 37 13.22 1.03 7.53
N LEU A 38 14.31 1.65 7.95
CA LEU A 38 15.46 1.95 7.07
C LEU A 38 16.21 0.70 6.63
N ASP A 39 16.33 -0.30 7.50
CA ASP A 39 16.90 -1.60 7.14
C ASP A 39 16.10 -2.29 6.02
N ARG A 40 14.79 -2.06 5.97
CA ARG A 40 13.90 -2.59 4.91
C ARG A 40 13.91 -1.74 3.65
N ILE A 41 14.01 -0.42 3.79
CA ILE A 41 13.95 0.55 2.69
C ILE A 41 15.18 1.48 2.78
N PRO A 42 16.36 1.02 2.32
CA PRO A 42 17.60 1.78 2.47
C PRO A 42 17.67 3.01 1.55
N THR A 43 16.64 3.24 0.74
CA THR A 43 16.59 4.36 -0.20
C THR A 43 16.12 5.66 0.44
N ILE A 44 15.35 5.60 1.53
CA ILE A 44 14.87 6.79 2.27
C ILE A 44 15.79 7.10 3.46
N SER A 45 15.71 8.33 3.99
CA SER A 45 16.47 8.76 5.17
C SER A 45 15.61 8.83 6.44
N HIS A 46 16.23 8.89 7.62
CA HIS A 46 15.53 9.24 8.87
C HIS A 46 14.71 10.52 8.72
N ALA A 47 15.27 11.54 8.06
CA ALA A 47 14.62 12.82 7.86
C ALA A 47 13.33 12.68 7.03
N ASP A 48 13.33 11.80 6.03
CA ASP A 48 12.13 11.54 5.22
C ASP A 48 11.04 10.81 6.02
N ILE A 49 11.42 9.88 6.89
CA ILE A 49 10.51 9.18 7.79
C ILE A 49 9.86 10.17 8.76
N TYR A 50 10.67 11.00 9.43
CA TYR A 50 10.13 12.01 10.35
C TYR A 50 9.31 13.08 9.62
N ALA A 51 9.67 13.47 8.40
CA ALA A 51 8.85 14.37 7.59
C ALA A 51 7.49 13.75 7.22
N ALA A 52 7.45 12.45 6.93
CA ALA A 52 6.21 11.73 6.67
C ALA A 52 5.34 11.61 7.93
N LEU A 53 5.93 11.33 9.09
CA LEU A 53 5.22 11.30 10.37
C LEU A 53 4.68 12.67 10.76
N ALA A 54 5.46 13.74 10.59
CA ALA A 54 4.99 15.10 10.82
C ALA A 54 3.79 15.44 9.93
N TYR A 55 3.88 15.14 8.62
CA TYR A 55 2.76 15.30 7.70
C TYR A 55 1.52 14.51 8.13
N TYR A 56 1.70 13.27 8.59
CA TYR A 56 0.61 12.43 9.09
C TYR A 56 -0.09 13.09 10.28
N TRP A 57 0.65 13.59 11.27
CA TRP A 57 0.03 14.22 12.44
C TRP A 57 -0.73 15.50 12.08
N ASP A 58 -0.26 16.26 11.11
CA ASP A 58 -0.95 17.45 10.59
C ASP A 58 -2.21 17.10 9.75
N ASN A 59 -2.28 15.89 9.18
CA ASN A 59 -3.33 15.46 8.24
C ASN A 59 -3.99 14.14 8.65
N ARG A 60 -4.02 13.84 9.95
CA ARG A 60 -4.28 12.50 10.47
C ARG A 60 -5.60 11.91 10.01
N GLU A 61 -6.66 12.70 10.09
CA GLU A 61 -8.00 12.26 9.70
C GLU A 61 -8.06 11.85 8.22
N ALA A 62 -7.53 12.68 7.33
CA ALA A 62 -7.51 12.41 5.90
C ALA A 62 -6.68 11.16 5.57
N VAL A 63 -5.56 10.95 6.25
CA VAL A 63 -4.71 9.78 6.05
C VAL A 63 -5.39 8.51 6.56
N GLU A 64 -5.98 8.52 7.76
CA GLU A 64 -6.69 7.35 8.30
C GLU A 64 -7.93 6.99 7.47
N GLN A 65 -8.70 7.98 7.01
CA GLN A 65 -9.84 7.74 6.12
C GLN A 65 -9.39 7.07 4.81
N ARG A 66 -8.25 7.50 4.26
CA ARG A 66 -7.69 6.86 3.06
C ARG A 66 -7.24 5.43 3.35
N ILE A 67 -6.55 5.18 4.46
CA ILE A 67 -6.15 3.81 4.86
C ILE A 67 -7.38 2.91 4.96
N ALA A 68 -8.44 3.36 5.63
CA ALA A 68 -9.67 2.59 5.77
C ALA A 68 -10.38 2.34 4.41
N THR A 69 -10.36 3.34 3.52
CA THR A 69 -10.93 3.20 2.17
C THR A 69 -10.17 2.17 1.34
N ASP A 70 -8.84 2.21 1.40
CA ASP A 70 -7.98 1.27 0.68
C ASP A 70 -8.15 -0.17 1.23
N ASP A 71 -8.24 -0.34 2.56
CA ASP A 71 -8.51 -1.64 3.19
C ASP A 71 -9.87 -2.20 2.77
N ALA A 72 -10.92 -1.37 2.78
CA ALA A 72 -12.26 -1.77 2.34
C ALA A 72 -12.28 -2.19 0.86
N PHE A 73 -11.57 -1.46 0.00
CA PHE A 73 -11.43 -1.80 -1.41
C PHE A 73 -10.72 -3.15 -1.61
N VAL A 74 -9.64 -3.41 -0.87
CA VAL A 74 -8.93 -4.70 -0.93
C VAL A 74 -9.82 -5.86 -0.48
N GLU A 75 -10.59 -5.67 0.59
CA GLU A 75 -11.53 -6.69 1.08
C GLU A 75 -12.68 -6.96 0.11
N GLU A 76 -13.23 -5.92 -0.54
CA GLU A 76 -14.23 -6.09 -1.59
C GLU A 76 -13.65 -6.86 -2.79
N MET A 77 -12.46 -6.48 -3.25
CA MET A 77 -11.76 -7.17 -4.33
C MET A 77 -11.50 -8.64 -3.97
N ARG A 78 -11.11 -8.93 -2.72
CA ARG A 78 -10.90 -10.30 -2.24
C ARG A 78 -12.18 -11.14 -2.25
N ARG A 79 -13.34 -10.53 -1.93
CA ARG A 79 -14.64 -11.22 -1.98
C ARG A 79 -15.11 -11.48 -3.41
N ASN A 80 -14.83 -10.55 -4.32
CA ASN A 80 -15.35 -10.57 -5.70
C ASN A 80 -14.38 -11.19 -6.71
N SER A 81 -13.15 -11.50 -6.32
CA SER A 81 -12.16 -12.12 -7.21
C SER A 81 -12.25 -13.65 -7.16
N PRO A 82 -12.40 -14.34 -8.30
CA PRO A 82 -12.28 -15.78 -8.34
C PRO A 82 -10.87 -16.16 -7.87
N THR A 83 -10.83 -17.11 -6.94
CA THR A 83 -9.60 -17.63 -6.34
C THR A 83 -8.65 -18.14 -7.43
N LEU A 84 -7.37 -18.19 -7.09
CA LEU A 84 -6.36 -18.79 -7.98
C LEU A 84 -6.75 -20.22 -8.38
N GLU A 85 -7.42 -20.96 -7.48
CA GLU A 85 -7.94 -22.29 -7.74
C GLU A 85 -9.04 -22.31 -8.81
N GLU A 86 -9.99 -21.37 -8.76
CA GLU A 86 -11.04 -21.24 -9.76
C GLU A 86 -10.47 -20.88 -11.13
N HIS A 87 -9.49 -19.97 -11.18
CA HIS A 87 -8.77 -19.64 -12.42
C HIS A 87 -7.99 -20.83 -13.00
N VAL A 88 -7.41 -21.69 -12.16
CA VAL A 88 -6.69 -22.89 -12.59
C VAL A 88 -7.66 -23.98 -13.08
N LYS A 89 -8.80 -24.18 -12.39
CA LYS A 89 -9.84 -25.14 -12.79
C LYS A 89 -10.48 -24.77 -14.13
N SER A 90 -10.80 -23.48 -14.35
CA SER A 90 -11.37 -23.00 -15.61
C SER A 90 -10.42 -23.18 -16.80
N ARG A 91 -9.11 -23.04 -16.60
CA ARG A 91 -8.10 -23.33 -17.65
C ARG A 91 -7.97 -24.82 -17.97
N ARG A 92 -8.07 -25.69 -16.96
CA ARG A 92 -8.02 -27.16 -17.16
C ARG A 92 -9.29 -27.69 -17.84
N ALA A 93 -10.45 -27.13 -17.52
CA ALA A 93 -11.71 -27.49 -18.16
C ALA A 93 -11.76 -27.10 -19.65
N GLY A 94 -11.14 -25.97 -20.03
CA GLY A 94 -11.02 -25.54 -21.43
C GLY A 94 -9.98 -26.29 -22.28
N ALA A 95 -9.09 -27.08 -21.66
CA ALA A 95 -8.05 -27.84 -22.37
C ALA A 95 -8.48 -29.26 -22.78
N HIS A 96 -9.70 -29.70 -22.42
CA HIS A 96 -10.22 -31.05 -22.72
C HIS A 96 -11.10 -31.12 -23.97
N SER A 97 -11.12 -30.07 -24.79
CA SER A 97 -11.82 -30.02 -26.07
C SER A 97 -10.89 -29.65 -27.21
N ILE A 98 -9.98 -30.56 -27.57
CA ILE A 98 -9.34 -30.59 -28.89
C ILE A 98 -9.86 -31.87 -29.55
N PRO A 99 -10.87 -31.81 -30.44
CA PRO A 99 -11.27 -32.97 -31.22
C PRO A 99 -10.18 -33.33 -32.24
N ALA A 100 -10.14 -34.63 -32.57
CA ALA A 100 -9.08 -35.35 -33.27
C ALA A 100 -8.58 -34.74 -34.60
#